data_AF-A0A0Q5R267-F1
#
_entry.id   AF-A0A0Q5R267-F1
#
_cell.length_a   1.000
_cell.length_b   1.000
_cell.length_c   1.000
_cell.angle_alpha   90.00
_cell.angle_beta   90.00
_cell.angle_gamma   90.00
#
_symmetry.space_group_name_H-M   'P 1'
#
loop_
_entity.id
_entity.type
_entity.pdbx_description
1 polymer ?
#
loop_
_entity_poly.entity_id
_entity_poly.type
_entity_poly.pdbx_seq_one_letter_code
_entity_poly.pdbx_strand_id
1 'polypeptide(L)'
;MTDTIDQKALDSLSVAPPDPDDGKGHIHDPRQDAGQDKSIAERLERDPENREARLDAGLDESMDASDPPASTQPVHNHEAPESSGFDAEAEAKIQAGK
;
A
#
# COMPACT_ATOMS: atom_id res chain seq x y z
N MET A 1 -11.35 -11.68 -25.98
CA MET A 1 -11.00 -10.24 -26.06
C MET A 1 -10.46 -9.88 -24.69
N THR A 2 -9.16 -10.03 -24.50
CA THR A 2 -8.49 -10.05 -23.19
C THR A 2 -7.79 -8.73 -22.93
N ASP A 3 -7.92 -8.27 -21.68
CA ASP A 3 -7.15 -7.25 -20.96
C ASP A 3 -7.23 -5.79 -21.44
N THR A 4 -8.17 -5.05 -20.87
CA THR A 4 -8.26 -3.58 -20.92
C THR A 4 -7.80 -2.90 -19.63
N ILE A 5 -7.16 -3.63 -18.71
CA ILE A 5 -6.70 -3.04 -17.46
C ILE A 5 -5.32 -2.45 -17.68
N ASP A 6 -5.19 -1.15 -17.45
CA ASP A 6 -3.92 -0.44 -17.54
C ASP A 6 -2.95 -1.00 -16.49
N GLN A 7 -1.83 -1.59 -16.95
CA GLN A 7 -0.81 -2.16 -16.06
C GLN A 7 -0.28 -1.12 -15.08
N LYS A 8 -0.22 0.16 -15.46
CA LYS A 8 0.20 1.24 -14.59
C LYS A 8 -0.76 1.47 -13.43
N ALA A 9 -2.06 1.25 -13.68
CA ALA A 9 -3.09 1.34 -12.65
C ALA A 9 -2.97 0.16 -11.67
N LEU A 10 -2.77 -1.06 -12.17
CA LEU A 10 -2.52 -2.25 -11.33
C LEU A 10 -1.26 -2.09 -10.47
N ASP A 11 -0.20 -1.55 -11.05
CA ASP A 11 1.07 -1.31 -10.36
C ASP A 11 0.93 -0.24 -9.27
N SER A 12 0.14 0.81 -9.51
CA SER A 12 -0.14 1.86 -8.51
C SER A 12 -0.99 1.41 -7.32
N LEU A 13 -1.75 0.31 -7.50
CA LEU A 13 -2.58 -0.34 -6.48
C LEU A 13 -1.83 -1.50 -5.79
N SER A 14 -0.67 -1.89 -6.32
CA SER A 14 0.15 -2.96 -5.77
C SER A 14 0.80 -2.50 -4.47
N VAL A 15 0.69 -3.36 -3.45
CA VAL A 15 1.41 -3.24 -2.16
C VAL A 15 2.61 -4.20 -2.13
N ALA A 16 2.81 -4.99 -3.19
CA ALA A 16 3.96 -5.88 -3.28
C ALA A 16 5.25 -5.05 -3.44
N PRO A 17 6.34 -5.41 -2.74
CA PRO A 17 7.63 -4.80 -2.99
C PRO A 17 8.02 -5.01 -4.46
N PRO A 18 8.66 -4.02 -5.10
CA PRO A 18 9.08 -4.13 -6.49
C PRO A 18 10.11 -5.26 -6.67
N ASP A 19 10.04 -5.98 -7.79
CA ASP A 19 11.03 -7.00 -8.11
C ASP A 19 12.42 -6.34 -8.26
N PRO A 20 13.48 -6.92 -7.67
CA PRO A 20 14.81 -6.32 -7.68
C PRO A 20 15.43 -6.20 -9.09
N ASP A 21 14.91 -6.96 -10.07
CA ASP A 21 15.38 -6.99 -11.45
C ASP A 21 14.68 -5.96 -12.38
N ASP A 22 13.63 -5.27 -11.93
CA ASP A 22 12.84 -4.35 -12.77
C ASP A 22 13.50 -2.99 -13.03
N GLY A 23 14.73 -2.76 -12.51
CA GLY A 23 15.52 -1.55 -12.76
C GLY A 23 14.89 -0.24 -12.26
N LYS A 24 13.67 -0.29 -11.71
CA LYS A 24 13.02 0.78 -10.96
C LYS A 24 13.40 0.63 -9.49
N GLY A 25 14.68 0.83 -9.19
CA GLY A 25 15.28 0.74 -7.86
C GLY A 25 14.85 1.85 -6.89
N HIS A 26 13.57 2.20 -6.86
CA HIS A 26 12.99 3.08 -5.86
C HIS A 26 12.07 2.23 -5.00
N ILE A 27 12.65 1.65 -3.95
CA ILE A 27 11.92 0.97 -2.86
C ILE A 27 10.92 1.94 -2.20
N HIS A 28 11.05 3.25 -2.46
CA HIS A 28 10.24 4.30 -1.89
C HIS A 28 9.58 5.14 -3.00
N ASP A 29 8.25 5.11 -3.04
CA ASP A 29 7.44 5.96 -3.92
C ASP A 29 7.50 7.41 -3.39
N PRO A 30 7.65 8.45 -4.24
CA PRO A 30 7.62 9.85 -3.79
C PRO A 30 6.33 10.27 -3.07
N ARG A 31 5.27 9.47 -3.12
CA ARG A 31 4.03 9.63 -2.35
C ARG A 31 4.14 9.08 -0.92
N GLN A 32 5.15 8.26 -0.64
CA GLN A 32 5.47 7.72 0.69
C GLN A 32 6.38 8.70 1.44
N ASP A 33 5.77 9.76 1.99
CA ASP A 33 6.45 10.76 2.82
C ASP A 33 6.65 10.29 4.27
N ALA A 34 5.96 9.22 4.67
CA ALA A 34 6.13 8.60 5.98
C ALA A 34 7.53 7.97 6.08
N GLY A 35 8.33 8.38 7.05
CA GLY A 35 9.67 7.83 7.24
C GLY A 35 10.81 8.63 6.56
N GLN A 36 10.52 9.73 5.85
CA GLN A 36 11.50 10.36 4.94
C GLN A 36 11.55 11.88 5.02
N ASP A 37 11.06 12.47 6.11
CA ASP A 37 11.00 13.92 6.22
C ASP A 37 12.42 14.53 6.28
N LYS A 38 12.78 15.24 5.20
CA LYS A 38 14.08 15.93 5.05
C LYS A 38 14.31 16.96 6.16
N SER A 39 13.25 17.50 6.75
CA SER A 39 13.35 18.46 7.85
C SER A 39 13.95 17.83 9.11
N ILE A 40 13.77 16.52 9.33
CA ILE A 40 14.37 15.78 10.46
C ILE A 40 15.89 15.71 10.26
N ALA A 41 16.34 15.34 9.07
CA ALA A 41 17.76 15.27 8.73
C ALA A 41 18.44 16.63 8.88
N GLU A 42 17.81 17.70 8.38
CA GLU A 42 18.32 19.07 8.55
C GLU A 42 18.37 19.53 10.01
N ARG A 43 17.41 19.08 10.85
CA ARG A 43 17.42 19.35 12.29
C ARG A 43 18.56 18.62 13.00
N LEU A 44 18.81 17.36 12.67
CA LEU A 44 19.91 16.56 13.22
C LEU A 44 21.28 17.06 12.79
N GLU A 45 21.45 17.49 11.54
CA GLU A 45 22.71 18.07 11.07
C GLU A 45 23.04 19.37 11.80
N ARG A 46 22.02 20.18 12.08
CA ARG A 46 22.17 21.45 12.81
C ARG A 46 22.42 21.25 14.31
N ASP A 47 21.74 20.29 14.93
CA ASP A 47 21.88 19.97 16.35
C ASP A 47 21.74 18.45 16.58
N PRO A 48 22.86 17.71 16.62
CA PRO A 48 22.86 16.26 16.81
C PRO A 48 22.35 15.80 18.19
N GLU A 49 22.33 16.69 19.19
CA GLU A 49 21.85 16.38 20.54
C GLU A 49 20.35 16.70 20.71
N ASN A 50 19.69 17.18 19.66
CA ASN A 50 18.27 17.46 19.68
C ASN A 50 17.47 16.15 19.87
N ARG A 51 16.89 16.00 21.06
CA ARG A 51 16.14 14.81 21.46
C ARG A 51 14.91 14.54 20.61
N GLU A 52 14.25 15.59 20.13
CA GLU A 52 13.07 15.45 19.27
C GLU A 52 13.48 14.94 17.90
N ALA A 53 14.49 15.55 17.28
CA ALA A 53 14.96 15.13 15.95
C ALA A 53 15.52 13.68 15.95
N ARG A 54 16.15 13.24 17.05
CA ARG A 54 16.59 11.85 17.24
C ARG A 54 15.43 10.87 17.40
N LEU A 55 14.36 11.28 18.09
CA LEU A 55 13.16 10.47 18.24
C LEU A 55 12.45 10.32 16.90
N ASP A 56 12.29 11.43 16.16
CA ASP A 56 11.66 11.45 14.85
C ASP A 56 12.42 10.50 13.88
N ALA A 57 13.75 10.60 13.81
CA ALA A 57 14.57 9.71 12.98
C ALA A 57 14.49 8.23 13.42
N GLY A 58 14.50 7.96 14.73
CA GLY A 58 14.36 6.59 15.24
C GLY A 58 12.98 5.98 14.98
N LEU A 59 11.94 6.82 14.93
CA LEU A 59 10.59 6.38 14.55
C LEU A 59 10.55 5.99 13.07
N ASP A 60 11.13 6.82 12.20
CA ASP A 60 11.24 6.56 10.76
C ASP A 60 11.97 5.25 10.46
N GLU A 61 13.11 5.01 11.13
CA GLU A 61 13.89 3.77 11.01
C GLU A 61 13.10 2.53 11.49
N SER A 62 12.21 2.69 12.48
CA SER A 62 11.44 1.58 13.05
C SER A 62 10.26 1.13 12.18
N MET A 63 9.75 2.00 11.31
CA MET A 63 8.57 1.72 10.50
C MET A 63 8.88 0.80 9.32
N ASP A 64 10.00 1.00 8.62
CA ASP A 64 10.44 0.12 7.50
C ASP A 64 10.92 -1.24 8.01
N ALA A 65 11.46 -1.29 9.23
CA ALA A 65 11.97 -2.52 9.83
C ALA A 65 10.87 -3.46 10.38
N SER A 66 9.61 -3.02 10.43
CA SER A 66 8.57 -3.66 11.26
C SER A 66 7.55 -4.53 10.54
N ASP A 67 7.30 -4.36 9.24
CA ASP A 67 6.26 -5.15 8.56
C ASP A 67 6.88 -6.33 7.81
N PRO A 68 6.88 -7.55 8.40
CA PRO A 68 7.25 -8.73 7.63
C PRO A 68 6.26 -8.90 6.47
N PRO A 69 6.72 -9.41 5.32
CA PRO A 69 5.81 -9.74 4.23
C PRO A 69 4.72 -10.67 4.78
N ALA A 70 3.46 -10.37 4.46
CA ALA A 70 2.33 -11.14 4.93
C ALA A 70 2.56 -12.64 4.64
N SER A 71 2.73 -13.43 5.69
CA SER A 71 3.00 -14.87 5.57
C SER A 71 1.76 -15.65 5.09
N THR A 72 0.59 -15.02 5.14
CA THR A 72 -0.65 -15.59 4.63
C THR A 72 -0.87 -15.14 3.20
N GLN A 73 -0.85 -16.09 2.26
CA GLN A 73 -1.43 -15.85 0.94
C GLN A 73 -2.92 -15.51 1.12
N PRO A 74 -3.47 -14.51 0.40
CA PRO A 74 -4.90 -14.46 0.16
C PRO A 74 -5.30 -15.84 -0.36
N VAL A 75 -6.35 -16.45 0.22
CA VAL A 75 -6.82 -17.76 -0.22
C VAL A 75 -6.89 -17.73 -1.75
N HIS A 76 -6.24 -18.68 -2.43
CA HIS A 76 -6.35 -18.89 -3.87
C HIS A 76 -7.76 -19.41 -4.20
N ASN A 77 -8.78 -18.70 -3.74
CA ASN A 77 -10.14 -18.93 -4.09
C ASN A 77 -10.35 -18.28 -5.45
N HIS A 78 -10.24 -19.09 -6.50
CA HIS A 78 -10.62 -18.69 -7.85
C HIS A 78 -12.13 -18.57 -8.02
N GLU A 79 -12.90 -18.95 -7.00
CA GLU A 79 -14.34 -18.76 -6.97
C GLU A 79 -14.64 -17.38 -6.37
N ALA A 80 -15.64 -16.71 -6.94
CA ALA A 80 -16.14 -15.48 -6.36
C ALA A 80 -16.55 -15.77 -4.90
N PRO A 81 -16.24 -14.88 -3.94
CA PRO A 81 -16.71 -15.03 -2.59
C PRO A 81 -18.23 -15.19 -2.58
N GLU A 82 -18.76 -16.02 -1.69
CA GLU A 82 -20.20 -16.17 -1.53
C GLU A 82 -20.82 -14.78 -1.37
N SER A 83 -21.76 -14.45 -2.27
CA SER A 83 -22.41 -13.14 -2.26
C SER A 83 -23.08 -12.95 -0.90
N SER A 84 -22.61 -11.98 -0.12
CA SER A 84 -23.02 -11.74 1.26
C SER A 84 -24.42 -11.13 1.40
N GLY A 85 -25.23 -11.10 0.34
CA GLY A 85 -26.58 -10.54 0.41
C GLY A 85 -27.29 -10.24 -0.91
N PHE A 86 -26.85 -10.76 -2.05
CA PHE A 86 -27.62 -10.58 -3.29
C PHE A 86 -28.87 -11.47 -3.29
N ASP A 87 -30.03 -10.85 -3.03
CA ASP A 87 -31.34 -11.47 -3.23
C ASP A 87 -31.89 -11.03 -4.60
N ALA A 88 -31.88 -11.97 -5.55
CA ALA A 88 -32.33 -11.75 -6.92
C ALA A 88 -33.81 -11.31 -6.99
N GLU A 89 -34.65 -11.74 -6.05
CA GLU A 89 -36.06 -11.33 -6.01
C GLU A 89 -36.22 -9.91 -5.48
N ALA A 90 -35.43 -9.53 -4.47
CA ALA A 90 -35.42 -8.18 -3.93
C ALA A 90 -34.93 -7.16 -4.97
N GLU A 91 -33.87 -7.48 -5.71
CA GLU A 91 -33.36 -6.63 -6.79
C GLU A 91 -34.35 -6.51 -7.96
N ALA A 92 -34.98 -7.61 -8.38
CA ALA A 92 -35.95 -7.57 -9.47
C ALA A 92 -37.17 -6.68 -9.14
N LYS A 93 -37.62 -6.67 -7.88
CA LYS A 93 -38.69 -5.78 -7.41
C LYS A 93 -38.28 -4.31 -7.44
N ILE A 94 -37.04 -4.00 -7.08
CA ILE A 94 -36.49 -2.64 -7.14
C ILE A 94 -36.38 -2.17 -8.60
N GLN A 95 -35.95 -3.06 -9.51
CA GLN A 95 -35.80 -2.77 -10.92
C GLN A 95 -37.14 -2.55 -11.64
N ALA A 96 -38.17 -3.32 -11.27
CA ALA A 96 -39.52 -3.22 -11.86
C ALA A 96 -40.33 -2.02 -11.33
N GLY A 97 -39.89 -1.37 -10.24
CA GLY A 97 -40.52 -0.19 -9.65
C GLY A 97 -39.97 1.15 -10.16
N LYS A 98 -39.04 1.14 -11.13
CA LYS A 98 -38.59 2.30 -11.90
C LYS A 98 -39.42 2.47 -13.16
#